data_AF-A0A9P6X2A0-F1
#
_entry.id   AF-A0A9P6X2A0-F1
#
_cell.length_a   1.000
_cell.length_b   1.000
_cell.length_c   1.000
_cell.angle_alpha   90.00
_cell.angle_beta   90.00
_cell.angle_gamma   90.00
#
_symmetry.space_group_name_H-M   'P 1'
#
loop_
_entity.id
_entity.type
_entity.pdbx_description
1 polymer ?
#
loop_
_entity_poly.entity_id
_entity_poly.type
_entity_poly.pdbx_seq_one_letter_code
_entity_poly.pdbx_strand_id
1 'polypeptide(L)'
;MTITETYHGFIETTTDTLLIFEACRQGVLPKINRRLQERERGAIKSGTVIVFDEKESGIKRWTDGLIWSPSRILGNFLIYRELEGRELLDEKTSNMLSTNDFQYNEEYKTNNRERALVGSLTDTYKFKKGGLIKKTLSIQVGGSSQHLISYYTKEDVLSGKDLILVLQQIQYLQGGNHSLYF
;
A
#
# COMPACT_ATOMS: atom_id res chain seq x y z
N MET A 1 1.87 23.50 0.64
CA MET A 1 2.71 22.52 -0.07
C MET A 1 2.03 21.19 0.03
N THR A 2 1.82 20.52 -1.10
CA THR A 2 1.34 19.14 -1.18
C THR A 2 2.48 18.20 -0.81
N ILE A 3 2.17 17.05 -0.22
CA ILE A 3 3.17 16.01 0.00
C ILE A 3 3.56 15.39 -1.35
N THR A 4 4.84 15.16 -1.56
CA THR A 4 5.34 14.43 -2.74
C THR A 4 5.53 12.97 -2.33
N GLU A 5 4.91 12.04 -3.06
CA GLU A 5 5.16 10.61 -2.86
C GLU A 5 6.60 10.24 -3.21
N THR A 6 7.16 9.23 -2.55
CA THR A 6 8.53 8.78 -2.79
C THR A 6 8.68 8.19 -4.18
N TYR A 7 7.69 7.41 -4.60
CA TYR A 7 7.65 6.76 -5.91
C TYR A 7 6.18 6.51 -6.31
N HIS A 8 5.93 6.36 -7.61
CA HIS A 8 4.63 5.98 -8.14
C HIS A 8 4.76 4.68 -8.95
N GLY A 9 4.21 3.58 -8.43
CA GLY A 9 4.21 2.28 -9.10
C GLY A 9 3.91 1.13 -8.15
N PHE A 10 4.12 -0.10 -8.63
CA PHE A 10 3.86 -1.30 -7.84
C PHE A 10 5.16 -1.86 -7.25
N ILE A 11 5.18 -2.02 -5.93
CA ILE A 11 6.20 -2.81 -5.24
C ILE A 11 5.71 -4.24 -5.31
N GLU A 12 6.40 -5.16 -5.98
CA GLU A 12 6.00 -6.57 -6.05
C GLU A 12 6.74 -7.36 -4.97
N THR A 13 8.06 -7.22 -4.95
CA THR A 13 9.00 -8.06 -4.20
C THR A 13 9.74 -7.30 -3.10
N THR A 14 10.42 -8.04 -2.22
CA THR A 14 11.33 -7.44 -1.24
C THR A 14 12.48 -6.70 -1.93
N THR A 15 12.98 -7.22 -3.06
CA THR A 15 14.04 -6.56 -3.84
C THR A 15 13.61 -5.17 -4.31
N ASP A 16 12.38 -5.01 -4.81
CA ASP A 16 11.85 -3.69 -5.18
C ASP A 16 11.89 -2.71 -4.01
N THR A 17 11.52 -3.18 -2.82
CA THR A 17 11.58 -2.37 -1.59
C THR A 17 13.02 -1.92 -1.27
N LEU A 18 13.98 -2.84 -1.36
CA LEU A 18 15.38 -2.54 -1.08
C LEU A 18 15.95 -1.52 -2.08
N LEU A 19 15.57 -1.61 -3.36
CA LEU A 19 15.97 -0.65 -4.39
C LEU A 19 15.41 0.75 -4.11
N ILE A 20 14.14 0.84 -3.68
CA ILE A 20 13.55 2.12 -3.26
C ILE A 20 14.27 2.69 -2.03
N PHE A 21 14.58 1.88 -1.02
CA PHE A 21 15.35 2.34 0.14
C PHE A 21 16.74 2.86 -0.25
N GLU A 22 17.43 2.15 -1.15
CA GLU A 22 18.73 2.57 -1.65
C GLU A 22 18.66 3.89 -2.43
N ALA A 23 17.68 4.05 -3.31
CA ALA A 23 17.46 5.30 -4.04
C ALA A 23 17.16 6.47 -3.09
N CYS A 24 16.41 6.25 -2.01
CA CYS A 24 16.21 7.22 -0.94
C CYS A 24 17.51 7.55 -0.18
N ARG A 25 18.35 6.55 0.09
CA ARG A 25 19.65 6.72 0.76
C ARG A 25 20.61 7.56 -0.08
N GLN A 26 20.59 7.39 -1.40
CA GLN A 26 21.37 8.17 -2.36
C GLN A 26 20.79 9.57 -2.61
N GLY A 27 19.60 9.89 -2.08
CA GLY A 27 18.93 11.17 -2.30
C GLY A 27 18.27 11.32 -3.68
N VAL A 28 18.17 10.22 -4.44
CA VAL A 28 17.49 10.18 -5.76
C VAL A 28 15.98 10.28 -5.60
N LEU A 29 15.43 9.59 -4.59
CA LEU A 29 14.01 9.64 -4.25
C LEU A 29 13.79 10.36 -2.91
N PRO A 30 12.69 11.13 -2.75
CA PRO A 30 12.43 11.86 -1.53
C PRO A 30 11.90 10.93 -0.42
N LYS A 31 12.29 11.22 0.82
CA LYS A 31 11.69 10.63 2.02
C LYS A 31 10.68 11.58 2.64
N ILE A 32 9.63 11.03 3.24
CA ILE A 32 8.70 11.77 4.08
C ILE A 32 9.33 12.03 5.43
N ASN A 33 9.37 13.30 5.83
CA ASN A 33 9.97 13.77 7.08
C ASN A 33 8.95 14.32 8.08
N ARG A 34 7.65 14.25 7.78
CA ARG A 34 6.57 14.70 8.67
C ARG A 34 5.26 13.96 8.38
N ARG A 35 4.32 14.02 9.32
CA ARG A 35 2.99 13.46 9.12
C ARG A 35 2.19 14.21 8.03
N LEU A 36 1.29 13.48 7.39
CA LEU A 36 0.26 14.04 6.51
C LEU A 36 -0.66 14.99 7.27
N GLN A 37 -0.95 16.14 6.65
CA GLN A 37 -2.07 17.00 7.02
C GLN A 37 -3.37 16.42 6.47
N GLU A 38 -4.51 16.76 7.07
CA GLU A 38 -5.86 16.30 6.66
C GLU A 38 -6.08 16.44 5.15
N ARG A 39 -5.79 17.65 4.62
CA ARG A 39 -5.93 17.99 3.20
C ARG A 39 -5.01 17.20 2.25
N GLU A 40 -3.93 16.61 2.76
CA GLU A 40 -2.96 15.86 1.97
C GLU A 40 -3.33 14.38 1.87
N ARG A 41 -4.22 13.89 2.75
CA ARG A 41 -4.60 12.47 2.79
C ARG A 41 -5.30 12.01 1.50
N GLY A 42 -6.01 12.91 0.84
CA GLY A 42 -6.63 12.65 -0.47
C GLY A 42 -5.63 12.39 -1.61
N ALA A 43 -4.34 12.66 -1.41
CA ALA A 43 -3.31 12.33 -2.39
C ALA A 43 -2.95 10.83 -2.42
N ILE A 44 -3.31 10.06 -1.37
CA ILE A 44 -3.07 8.62 -1.33
C ILE A 44 -3.98 7.92 -2.33
N LYS A 45 -3.38 7.26 -3.31
CA LYS A 45 -4.07 6.53 -4.37
C LYS A 45 -3.29 5.27 -4.75
N SER A 46 -3.85 4.50 -5.67
CA SER A 46 -3.15 3.36 -6.25
C SER A 46 -1.83 3.80 -6.88
N GLY A 47 -0.76 3.06 -6.64
CA GLY A 47 0.59 3.39 -7.08
C GLY A 47 1.39 4.25 -6.10
N THR A 48 0.76 4.93 -5.15
CA THR A 48 1.50 5.76 -4.18
C THR A 48 2.43 4.89 -3.33
N VAL A 49 3.72 5.23 -3.35
CA VAL A 49 4.75 4.63 -2.49
C VAL A 49 5.41 5.72 -1.66
N ILE A 50 5.54 5.46 -0.37
CA ILE A 50 6.06 6.39 0.63
C ILE A 50 7.16 5.70 1.43
N VAL A 51 8.28 6.39 1.61
CA VAL A 51 9.34 6.00 2.54
C VAL A 51 9.53 7.06 3.61
N PHE A 52 9.68 6.63 4.85
CA PHE A 52 10.12 7.49 5.95
C PHE A 52 11.09 6.75 6.87
N ASP A 53 11.98 7.50 7.49
CA ASP A 53 12.88 7.04 8.54
C ASP A 53 12.36 7.55 9.90
N GLU A 54 12.29 6.68 10.92
CA GLU A 54 11.73 7.04 12.23
C GLU A 54 12.52 8.16 12.92
N LYS A 55 13.86 8.13 12.83
CA LYS A 55 14.74 9.09 13.48
C LYS A 55 14.67 10.45 12.81
N GLU A 56 14.61 10.48 11.48
CA GLU A 56 14.52 11.72 10.70
C GLU A 56 13.13 12.38 10.78
N SER A 57 12.06 11.56 10.74
CA SER A 57 10.69 12.06 10.63
C SER A 57 9.93 12.14 11.97
N GLY A 58 10.38 11.40 12.99
CA GLY A 58 9.62 11.17 14.23
C GLY A 58 8.36 10.31 14.05
N ILE A 59 8.11 9.78 12.85
CA ILE A 59 6.92 8.95 12.56
C ILE A 59 7.24 7.51 12.90
N LYS A 60 6.60 6.96 13.93
CA LYS A 60 6.71 5.52 14.28
C LYS A 60 5.63 4.64 13.67
N ARG A 61 4.54 5.26 13.25
CA ARG A 61 3.37 4.60 12.66
C ARG A 61 2.77 5.52 11.62
N TRP A 62 2.56 4.96 10.43
CA TRP A 62 1.94 5.67 9.33
C TRP A 62 0.43 5.80 9.54
N THR A 63 -0.11 6.99 9.26
CA THR A 63 -1.52 7.33 9.43
C THR A 63 -2.02 8.07 8.20
N ASP A 64 -2.90 7.43 7.43
CA ASP A 64 -3.43 7.91 6.15
C ASP A 64 -4.90 8.36 6.21
N GLY A 65 -5.59 8.11 7.32
CA GLY A 65 -6.99 8.48 7.52
C GLY A 65 -8.00 7.50 6.91
N LEU A 66 -7.54 6.39 6.31
CA LEU A 66 -8.39 5.34 5.80
C LEU A 66 -8.65 4.26 6.86
N ILE A 67 -9.76 3.52 6.72
CA ILE A 67 -10.10 2.40 7.60
C ILE A 67 -9.56 1.11 7.00
N TRP A 68 -8.75 0.39 7.78
CA TRP A 68 -8.04 -0.80 7.33
C TRP A 68 -8.48 -2.05 8.08
N SER A 69 -8.48 -3.19 7.39
CA SER A 69 -8.56 -4.51 8.01
C SER A 69 -7.38 -4.74 8.97
N PRO A 70 -7.45 -5.73 9.88
CA PRO A 70 -6.26 -6.23 10.55
C PRO A 70 -5.20 -6.70 9.55
N SER A 71 -3.94 -6.67 9.95
CA SER A 71 -2.82 -7.08 9.09
C SER A 71 -2.86 -8.57 8.76
N ARG A 72 -2.34 -8.93 7.58
CA ARG A 72 -1.93 -10.28 7.23
C ARG A 72 -0.49 -10.29 6.74
N ILE A 73 0.21 -11.36 7.03
CA ILE A 73 1.57 -11.58 6.55
C ILE A 73 1.50 -12.16 5.14
N LEU A 74 2.26 -11.57 4.22
CA LEU A 74 2.48 -12.09 2.88
C LEU A 74 3.96 -11.97 2.54
N GLY A 75 4.69 -13.08 2.66
CA GLY A 75 6.16 -13.05 2.62
C GLY A 75 6.70 -12.12 3.72
N ASN A 76 7.52 -11.14 3.33
CA ASN A 76 8.11 -10.14 4.24
C ASN A 76 7.22 -8.91 4.47
N PHE A 77 5.99 -8.92 3.96
CA PHE A 77 5.10 -7.77 4.02
C PHE A 77 3.94 -7.97 4.99
N LEU A 78 3.47 -6.85 5.54
CA LEU A 78 2.13 -6.76 6.12
C LEU A 78 1.17 -6.17 5.10
N ILE A 79 0.02 -6.80 4.95
CA ILE A 79 -1.04 -6.42 4.02
C ILE A 79 -2.30 -6.02 4.78
N TYR A 80 -2.93 -4.95 4.31
CA TYR A 80 -4.18 -4.40 4.81
C TYR A 80 -5.12 -4.12 3.63
N ARG A 81 -6.42 -4.35 3.79
CA ARG A 81 -7.45 -3.98 2.81
C ARG A 81 -8.34 -2.87 3.35
N GLU A 82 -8.70 -1.92 2.51
CA GLU A 82 -9.61 -0.84 2.86
C GLU A 82 -11.01 -1.40 3.15
N LEU A 83 -11.60 -0.89 4.24
CA LEU A 83 -12.96 -1.21 4.66
C LEU A 83 -13.90 -0.06 4.28
N GLU A 84 -15.20 -0.35 4.22
CA GLU A 84 -16.21 0.70 4.07
C GLU A 84 -16.19 1.67 5.27
N GLY A 85 -16.35 2.97 4.98
CA GLY A 85 -16.40 4.02 5.99
C GLY A 85 -17.66 3.92 6.87
N ARG A 86 -17.57 4.41 8.12
CA ARG A 86 -18.70 4.40 9.06
C ARG A 86 -19.92 5.18 8.57
N GLU A 87 -19.76 6.16 7.69
CA GLU A 87 -20.87 6.98 7.17
C GLU A 87 -21.93 6.14 6.41
N LEU A 88 -21.57 4.98 5.85
CA LEU A 88 -22.53 4.07 5.22
C LEU A 88 -23.30 3.19 6.21
N LEU A 89 -22.88 3.16 7.49
CA LEU A 89 -23.59 2.43 8.54
C LEU A 89 -24.73 3.28 9.11
N ASP A 90 -24.62 4.61 9.18
CA ASP A 90 -25.62 5.44 9.86
C ASP A 90 -26.94 5.58 9.08
N GLU A 91 -26.94 5.57 7.74
CA GLU A 91 -28.19 5.64 6.95
C GLU A 91 -28.93 4.30 6.83
N LYS A 92 -28.25 3.15 7.02
CA LYS A 92 -28.86 1.82 6.87
C LYS A 92 -29.20 1.13 8.18
N THR A 93 -28.72 1.63 9.32
CA THR A 93 -28.91 0.97 10.63
C THR A 93 -30.32 1.15 11.21
N SER A 94 -31.13 2.10 10.73
CA SER A 94 -32.53 2.23 11.19
C SER A 94 -33.50 1.21 10.56
N ASN A 95 -33.12 0.51 9.49
CA ASN A 95 -34.00 -0.43 8.77
C ASN A 95 -33.49 -1.89 8.72
N MET A 96 -32.37 -2.24 9.36
CA MET A 96 -31.76 -3.58 9.26
C MET A 96 -31.44 -4.25 10.60
N LEU A 97 -32.26 -4.05 11.63
CA LEU A 97 -32.26 -4.93 12.82
C LEU A 97 -33.19 -6.14 12.66
N SER A 98 -33.36 -6.63 11.43
CA SER A 98 -34.07 -7.86 11.16
C SER A 98 -33.46 -8.48 9.92
N THR A 99 -32.70 -9.55 10.12
CA THR A 99 -32.91 -10.90 9.56
C THR A 99 -31.55 -11.56 9.35
N ASN A 100 -31.40 -12.77 9.89
CA ASN A 100 -30.34 -13.71 9.58
C ASN A 100 -30.29 -13.98 8.08
N ASP A 101 -29.51 -13.21 7.33
CA ASP A 101 -29.18 -13.55 5.95
C ASP A 101 -27.67 -13.52 5.76
N PHE A 102 -26.99 -14.46 6.43
CA PHE A 102 -25.68 -14.93 5.96
C PHE A 102 -25.91 -15.86 4.77
N GLN A 103 -26.36 -15.28 3.66
CA GLN A 103 -26.31 -15.95 2.38
C GLN A 103 -24.84 -16.04 1.99
N TYR A 104 -24.24 -17.21 2.26
CA TYR A 104 -22.92 -17.59 1.76
C TYR A 104 -22.96 -17.49 0.23
N ASN A 105 -22.53 -16.35 -0.31
CA ASN A 105 -22.32 -16.20 -1.74
C ASN A 105 -21.07 -17.00 -2.09
N GLU A 106 -21.28 -18.19 -2.67
CA GLU A 106 -20.28 -19.07 -3.30
C GLU A 106 -19.53 -18.44 -4.50
N GLU A 107 -19.66 -17.12 -4.70
CA GLU A 107 -19.11 -16.38 -5.85
C GLU A 107 -17.73 -15.74 -5.59
N TYR A 108 -17.06 -16.08 -4.48
CA TYR A 108 -15.67 -15.69 -4.24
C TYR A 108 -14.74 -16.90 -4.18
N LYS A 109 -14.72 -17.70 -5.25
CA LYS A 109 -13.47 -18.35 -5.65
C LYS A 109 -12.49 -17.24 -6.00
N THR A 110 -11.84 -16.68 -4.98
CA THR A 110 -10.74 -15.74 -5.13
C THR A 110 -9.75 -16.40 -6.10
N ASN A 111 -9.69 -15.90 -7.33
CA ASN A 111 -8.75 -16.39 -8.33
C ASN A 111 -7.37 -16.45 -7.67
N ASN A 112 -6.58 -17.50 -7.91
CA ASN A 112 -5.25 -17.66 -7.29
C ASN A 112 -4.38 -16.40 -7.41
N ARG A 113 -4.57 -15.61 -8.49
CA ARG A 113 -3.96 -14.30 -8.71
C ARG A 113 -4.32 -13.24 -7.66
N GLU A 114 -5.59 -13.16 -7.24
CA GLU A 114 -5.99 -12.21 -6.22
C GLU A 114 -5.41 -12.57 -4.84
N ARG A 115 -5.34 -13.87 -4.52
CA ARG A 115 -4.72 -14.35 -3.28
C ARG A 115 -3.24 -13.99 -3.20
N ALA A 116 -2.55 -13.91 -4.34
CA ALA A 116 -1.17 -13.45 -4.40
C ALA A 116 -1.00 -11.97 -4.04
N LEU A 117 -2.07 -11.16 -4.14
CA LEU A 117 -2.04 -9.72 -3.79
C LEU A 117 -2.43 -9.48 -2.34
N VAL A 118 -3.48 -10.15 -1.86
CA VAL A 118 -4.05 -9.87 -0.52
C VAL A 118 -3.75 -10.91 0.55
N GLY A 119 -3.12 -12.03 0.19
CA GLY A 119 -2.87 -13.14 1.11
C GLY A 119 -4.15 -13.87 1.53
N SER A 120 -4.15 -14.42 2.76
CA SER A 120 -5.22 -15.26 3.31
C SER A 120 -6.39 -14.49 3.94
N LEU A 121 -6.61 -13.22 3.57
CA LEU A 121 -7.74 -12.45 4.10
C LEU A 121 -9.07 -13.12 3.71
N THR A 122 -9.69 -13.77 4.69
CA THR A 122 -11.05 -14.33 4.63
C THR A 122 -12.10 -13.22 4.61
N ASP A 123 -13.25 -13.48 3.99
CA ASP A 123 -14.31 -12.50 3.72
C ASP A 123 -15.14 -12.08 4.96
N THR A 124 -14.52 -12.10 6.14
CA THR A 124 -15.15 -11.80 7.43
C THR A 124 -15.35 -10.30 7.67
N TYR A 125 -14.92 -9.44 6.73
CA TYR A 125 -14.99 -7.99 6.85
C TYR A 125 -15.70 -7.39 5.64
N LYS A 126 -16.42 -6.28 5.85
CA LYS A 126 -17.01 -5.48 4.76
C LYS A 126 -15.91 -4.69 4.05
N PHE A 127 -15.21 -5.34 3.14
CA PHE A 127 -14.20 -4.70 2.30
C PHE A 127 -14.86 -3.73 1.32
N LYS A 128 -14.27 -2.55 1.17
CA LYS A 128 -14.74 -1.59 0.18
C LYS A 128 -14.54 -2.14 -1.23
N LYS A 129 -15.59 -2.11 -2.06
CA LYS A 129 -15.50 -2.52 -3.47
C LYS A 129 -14.52 -1.58 -4.20
N GLY A 130 -13.51 -2.15 -4.88
CA GLY A 130 -12.44 -1.38 -5.50
C GLY A 130 -11.54 -0.64 -4.51
N GLY A 131 -11.61 -0.98 -3.21
CA GLY A 131 -10.82 -0.34 -2.18
C GLY A 131 -9.32 -0.57 -2.32
N LEU A 132 -8.54 0.31 -1.70
CA LEU A 132 -7.09 0.23 -1.68
C LEU A 132 -6.61 -0.98 -0.87
N ILE A 133 -5.44 -1.46 -1.27
CA ILE A 133 -4.61 -2.38 -0.51
C ILE A 133 -3.39 -1.59 -0.07
N LYS A 134 -3.07 -1.67 1.22
CA LYS A 134 -1.82 -1.14 1.78
C LYS A 134 -0.88 -2.30 2.06
N LYS A 135 0.33 -2.20 1.52
CA LYS A 135 1.43 -3.14 1.71
C LYS A 135 2.60 -2.43 2.38
N THR A 136 3.10 -2.98 3.48
CA THR A 136 4.16 -2.35 4.26
C THR A 136 5.32 -3.29 4.51
N LEU A 137 6.54 -2.76 4.48
CA LEU A 137 7.76 -3.45 4.90
C LEU A 137 8.61 -2.47 5.72
N SER A 138 9.25 -2.97 6.78
CA SER A 138 10.13 -2.18 7.63
C SER A 138 11.46 -2.90 7.81
N ILE A 139 12.55 -2.16 7.80
CA ILE A 139 13.90 -2.66 8.07
C ILE A 139 14.60 -1.77 9.10
N GLN A 140 15.60 -2.32 9.78
CA GLN A 140 16.49 -1.53 10.63
C GLN A 140 17.81 -1.28 9.90
N VAL A 141 18.20 -0.01 9.78
CA VAL A 141 19.45 0.41 9.13
C VAL A 141 20.12 1.47 10.01
N GLY A 142 21.36 1.25 10.41
CA GLY A 142 22.12 2.22 11.21
C GLY A 142 21.45 2.59 12.55
N GLY A 143 20.72 1.66 13.16
CA GLY A 143 20.01 1.88 14.43
C GLY A 143 18.71 2.68 14.32
N SER A 144 18.24 2.98 13.11
CA SER A 144 16.93 3.58 12.84
C SER A 144 16.04 2.62 12.05
N SER A 145 14.73 2.67 12.26
CA SER A 145 13.78 1.92 11.44
C SER A 145 13.40 2.74 10.21
N GLN A 146 13.55 2.13 9.03
CA GLN A 146 13.04 2.67 7.77
C GLN A 146 11.79 1.91 7.38
N HIS A 147 10.78 2.64 6.94
CA HIS A 147 9.46 2.10 6.61
C HIS A 147 9.12 2.44 5.17
N LEU A 148 8.66 1.43 4.42
CA LEU A 148 8.01 1.60 3.13
C LEU A 148 6.51 1.30 3.27
N ILE A 149 5.69 2.18 2.73
CA ILE A 149 4.24 2.04 2.61
C ILE A 149 3.88 2.14 1.14
N SER A 150 3.26 1.10 0.59
CA SER A 150 2.80 1.03 -0.79
C SER A 150 1.29 0.84 -0.84
N TYR A 151 0.64 1.58 -1.75
CA TYR A 151 -0.79 1.54 -1.99
C TYR A 151 -1.08 1.06 -3.41
N TYR A 152 -2.06 0.18 -3.58
CA TYR A 152 -2.50 -0.27 -4.90
C TYR A 152 -3.93 -0.80 -4.86
N THR A 153 -4.62 -0.85 -6.00
CA THR A 153 -5.86 -1.62 -6.15
C THR A 153 -5.57 -2.96 -6.83
N LYS A 154 -6.45 -3.95 -6.63
CA LYS A 154 -6.35 -5.22 -7.38
C LYS A 154 -6.44 -4.99 -8.89
N GLU A 155 -7.33 -4.09 -9.30
CA GLU A 155 -7.61 -3.81 -10.71
C GLU A 155 -6.39 -3.24 -11.43
N ASP A 156 -5.70 -2.27 -10.84
CA ASP A 156 -4.53 -1.64 -11.47
C ASP A 156 -3.37 -2.63 -11.62
N VAL A 157 -3.16 -3.49 -10.60
CA VAL A 157 -2.12 -4.52 -10.67
C VAL A 157 -2.46 -5.60 -11.68
N LEU A 158 -3.70 -6.06 -11.74
CA LEU A 158 -4.13 -7.14 -12.65
C LEU A 158 -4.25 -6.67 -14.11
N SER A 159 -4.65 -5.42 -14.32
CA SER A 159 -4.73 -4.83 -15.67
C SER A 159 -3.35 -4.44 -16.21
N GLY A 160 -2.35 -4.27 -15.33
CA GLY A 160 -1.00 -3.84 -15.69
C GLY A 160 -0.94 -2.42 -16.26
N LYS A 161 -2.05 -1.67 -16.17
CA LYS A 161 -2.16 -0.31 -16.67
C LYS A 161 -1.73 0.64 -15.56
N ASP A 162 -0.82 1.55 -15.87
CA ASP A 162 -0.40 2.68 -15.01
C ASP A 162 0.52 2.39 -13.81
N LEU A 163 0.94 1.13 -13.59
CA LEU A 163 1.91 0.78 -12.54
C LEU A 163 3.21 0.22 -13.15
N ILE A 164 4.26 1.02 -13.12
CA ILE A 164 5.61 0.59 -13.50
C ILE A 164 6.23 -0.21 -12.36
N LEU A 165 6.72 -1.42 -12.67
CA LEU A 165 7.51 -2.22 -11.72
C LEU A 165 8.86 -1.56 -11.49
N VAL A 166 9.29 -1.51 -10.23
CA VAL A 166 10.56 -0.86 -9.84
C VAL A 166 11.74 -1.41 -10.63
N LEU A 167 11.82 -2.74 -10.79
CA LEU A 167 12.87 -3.38 -11.59
C LEU A 167 12.83 -3.00 -13.07
N GLN A 168 11.65 -2.86 -13.67
CA GLN A 168 11.53 -2.42 -15.07
C GLN A 168 12.03 -0.99 -15.26
N GLN A 169 11.70 -0.09 -14.32
CA GLN A 169 12.18 1.28 -14.36
C GLN A 169 13.70 1.36 -14.20
N ILE A 170 14.28 0.57 -13.29
CA ILE A 170 15.73 0.57 -13.06
C ILE A 170 16.48 0.00 -14.27
N GLN A 171 15.99 -1.09 -14.86
CA GLN A 171 16.57 -1.64 -16.10
C GLN A 171 16.49 -0.64 -17.26
N TYR A 172 15.37 0.07 -17.40
CA TYR A 172 15.20 1.13 -18.40
C TYR A 172 16.22 2.28 -18.19
N LEU A 173 16.42 2.71 -16.95
CA LEU A 173 17.39 3.77 -16.62
C LEU A 173 18.84 3.32 -16.84
N GLN A 174 19.17 2.05 -16.58
CA GLN A 174 20.51 1.49 -16.82
C GLN A 174 20.82 1.30 -18.32
N GLY A 175 19.81 1.08 -19.16
CA GLY A 175 19.97 1.05 -20.64
C GLY A 175 20.24 2.43 -21.25
N GLY A 176 20.02 3.51 -20.50
CA GLY A 176 20.22 4.91 -20.89
C GLY A 176 21.49 5.52 -20.30
N ASN A 177 22.64 4.87 -20.47
CA ASN A 177 23.96 5.50 -20.37
C ASN A 177 24.32 6.25 -19.06
N HIS A 178 23.83 5.86 -17.88
CA HIS A 178 24.45 6.18 -16.59
C HIS A 178 24.46 4.93 -15.71
N SER A 179 25.65 4.34 -15.58
CA SER A 179 25.90 3.17 -14.75
C SER A 179 25.81 3.55 -13.28
N LEU A 180 24.63 3.40 -12.68
CA LEU A 180 24.54 3.17 -11.23
C LEU A 180 24.92 1.70 -11.02
N TYR A 181 26.19 1.48 -10.69
CA TYR A 181 26.66 0.20 -10.18
C TYR A 181 25.97 -0.03 -8.82
N PHE A 182 25.16 -1.08 -8.73
CA PHE A 182 24.68 -1.66 -7.48
C PHE A 182 25.69 -2.69 -6.97
#